data_AF-A0A518S945-F1
#
_entry.id   AF-A0A518S945-F1
#
_cell.length_a   1.000
_cell.length_b   1.000
_cell.length_c   1.000
_cell.angle_alpha   90.00
_cell.angle_beta   90.00
_cell.angle_gamma   90.00
#
_symmetry.space_group_name_H-M   'P 1'
#
loop_
_entity.id
_entity.type
_entity.pdbx_description
1 polymer ?
#
loop_
_entity_poly.entity_id
_entity_poly.type
_entity_poly.pdbx_seq_one_letter_code
_entity_poly.pdbx_strand_id
1 'polypeptide(L)' 'MGIIGLVKFAATFAFALPVALYGVNRVVAGHTTGWAFVAIAVLMLAAERYITTPFDLPERAAEEAAGAVTDDDED' A
#
# COMPACT_ATOMS: atom_id res chain seq x y z
N MET A 1 -13.06 -7.60 -15.73
CA MET A 1 -11.59 -7.41 -15.78
C MET A 1 -11.10 -7.84 -17.14
N GLY A 2 -10.76 -6.90 -18.02
CA GLY A 2 -10.18 -7.22 -19.33
C GLY A 2 -8.69 -7.58 -19.25
N ILE A 3 -8.13 -8.11 -20.32
CA ILE A 3 -6.72 -8.55 -20.43
C ILE A 3 -5.76 -7.41 -20.06
N ILE A 4 -6.09 -6.16 -20.42
CA ILE A 4 -5.31 -4.96 -20.09
C ILE A 4 -5.20 -4.73 -18.58
N GLY A 5 -6.28 -5.00 -17.83
CA GLY A 5 -6.28 -4.89 -16.36
C GLY A 5 -5.37 -5.93 -15.72
N LEU A 6 -5.32 -7.15 -16.27
CA LEU A 6 -4.39 -8.18 -15.81
C LEU A 6 -2.94 -7.82 -16.10
N VAL A 7 -2.65 -7.23 -17.27
CA VAL A 7 -1.28 -6.81 -17.64
C VAL A 7 -0.78 -5.70 -16.72
N LYS A 8 -1.62 -4.70 -16.40
CA LYS A 8 -1.28 -3.66 -15.42
C LYS A 8 -1.02 -4.26 -14.03
N PHE A 9 -1.90 -5.13 -13.57
CA PHE A 9 -1.71 -5.82 -12.30
C PHE A 9 -0.43 -6.67 -12.27
N ALA A 10 -0.13 -7.39 -13.36
CA ALA A 10 1.08 -8.19 -13.47
C ALA A 10 2.35 -7.32 -13.41
N ALA A 11 2.32 -6.12 -13.99
CA ALA A 11 3.40 -5.15 -13.88
C ALA A 11 3.61 -4.70 -12.42
N THR A 12 2.54 -4.29 -11.72
CA THR A 12 2.61 -3.95 -10.28
C THR A 12 3.10 -5.13 -9.44
N PHE A 13 2.62 -6.34 -9.74
CA PHE A 13 3.02 -7.56 -9.07
C PHE A 13 4.51 -7.87 -9.24
N ALA A 14 5.07 -7.63 -10.43
CA ALA A 14 6.50 -7.81 -10.67
C ALA A 14 7.38 -6.93 -9.76
N PHE A 15 6.91 -5.74 -9.37
CA PHE A 15 7.59 -4.86 -8.40
C PHE A 15 7.31 -5.23 -6.95
N ALA A 16 6.09 -5.67 -6.63
CA ALA A 16 5.73 -6.05 -5.28
C ALA A 16 6.40 -7.35 -4.82
N LEU A 17 6.65 -8.29 -5.74
CA LEU A 17 7.31 -9.56 -5.47
C LEU A 17 8.65 -9.41 -4.74
N PRO A 18 9.65 -8.65 -5.25
CA PRO A 18 10.94 -8.51 -4.55
C PRO A 18 10.78 -7.87 -3.17
N VAL A 19 9.85 -6.93 -3.00
CA VAL A 19 9.57 -6.29 -1.69
C VAL A 19 8.95 -7.29 -0.71
N ALA A 20 7.97 -8.07 -1.16
CA ALA A 20 7.34 -9.12 -0.37
C ALA A 20 8.35 -10.19 0.05
N LEU A 21 9.17 -10.67 -0.90
CA LEU A 21 10.20 -11.69 -0.63
C LEU A 21 11.20 -11.20 0.40
N TYR A 22 11.65 -9.95 0.28
CA TYR A 22 12.55 -9.32 1.24
C TYR A 22 11.92 -9.22 2.64
N GLY A 23 10.67 -8.74 2.71
CA GLY A 23 9.93 -8.64 3.97
C GLY A 23 9.74 -9.98 4.65
N VAL A 24 9.28 -10.99 3.91
CA VAL A 24 9.08 -12.36 4.43
C VAL A 24 10.39 -12.94 4.94
N ASN A 25 11.48 -12.87 4.18
CA ASN A 25 12.79 -13.36 4.63
C ASN A 25 13.24 -12.68 5.93
N ARG A 26 12.94 -11.38 6.08
CA ARG A 26 13.28 -10.60 7.26
C ARG A 26 12.43 -10.97 8.47
N VAL A 27 11.13 -11.23 8.29
CA VAL A 27 10.25 -11.77 9.34
C VAL A 27 10.71 -13.16 9.78
N VAL A 28 11.03 -14.04 8.83
CA VAL A 28 11.53 -15.40 9.12
C VAL A 28 12.88 -15.35 9.84
N ALA A 29 13.72 -14.37 9.54
CA ALA A 29 14.98 -14.11 10.25
C ALA A 29 14.78 -13.47 11.65
N GLY A 30 13.55 -13.25 12.10
CA GLY A 30 13.24 -12.71 13.43
C GLY A 30 13.32 -11.18 13.52
N HIS A 31 13.46 -10.48 12.40
CA HIS A 31 13.50 -9.02 12.38
C HIS A 31 12.09 -8.44 12.22
N THR A 32 11.65 -7.68 13.21
CA THR A 32 10.32 -7.03 13.24
C THR A 32 10.11 -6.05 12.08
N THR A 33 11.18 -5.44 11.56
CA THR A 33 11.15 -4.56 10.39
C THR A 33 10.66 -5.26 9.12
N GLY A 34 10.73 -6.59 9.04
CA GLY A 34 10.20 -7.35 7.91
C GLY A 34 8.70 -7.14 7.70
N TRP A 35 7.93 -6.94 8.76
CA TRP A 35 6.49 -6.67 8.69
C TRP A 35 6.17 -5.38 7.94
N ALA A 36 7.01 -4.34 8.06
CA ALA A 36 6.84 -3.10 7.31
C ALA A 36 6.95 -3.33 5.79
N PHE A 37 7.92 -4.15 5.35
CA PHE A 37 8.08 -4.48 3.93
C PHE A 37 6.93 -5.34 3.40
N VAL A 38 6.44 -6.29 4.21
CA VAL A 38 5.24 -7.08 3.86
C VAL A 38 4.03 -6.15 3.73
N ALA A 39 3.83 -5.23 4.67
CA ALA A 39 2.75 -4.26 4.62
C ALA A 39 2.83 -3.37 3.36
N ILE A 40 4.03 -2.88 3.01
CA ILE A 40 4.25 -2.10 1.78
C ILE A 40 3.88 -2.93 0.54
N ALA A 41 4.31 -4.19 0.46
CA ALA A 41 3.98 -5.03 -0.69
C ALA A 41 2.46 -5.28 -0.81
N VAL A 42 1.78 -5.49 0.33
CA VAL A 42 0.31 -5.61 0.36
C VAL A 42 -0.35 -4.31 -0.07
N LEU A 43 0.13 -3.15 0.40
CA LEU A 43 -0.37 -1.83 0.00
C LEU A 43 -0.18 -1.59 -1.50
N MET A 44 0.94 -1.99 -2.09
CA MET A 44 1.17 -1.89 -3.54
C MET A 44 0.11 -2.67 -4.35
N LEU A 45 -0.24 -3.89 -3.91
CA LEU A 45 -1.26 -4.72 -4.56
C LEU A 45 -2.68 -4.21 -4.29
N ALA A 46 -2.95 -3.80 -3.05
CA ALA A 46 -4.23 -3.24 -2.64
C ALA A 46 -4.49 -1.93 -3.36
N ALA A 47 -3.45 -1.14 -3.62
CA ALA A 47 -3.60 0.13 -4.27
C ALA A 47 -4.09 0.00 -5.71
N GLU A 48 -3.56 -0.96 -6.47
CA GLU A 48 -4.05 -1.26 -7.82
C GLU A 48 -5.53 -1.69 -7.82
N ARG A 49 -6.02 -2.30 -6.73
CA ARG A 49 -7.41 -2.78 -6.57
C ARG A 49 -8.37 -1.73 -6.01
N TYR A 50 -7.89 -0.79 -5.19
CA TYR A 50 -8.73 0.13 -4.40
C TYR A 50 -8.52 1.62 -4.78
N ILE A 51 -7.32 2.02 -5.22
CA ILE A 51 -6.99 3.39 -5.65
C ILE A 51 -7.30 3.60 -7.15
N THR A 52 -7.57 2.54 -7.91
CA THR A 52 -8.13 2.67 -9.26
C THR A 52 -9.62 3.07 -9.27
N THR A 53 -10.19 3.41 -8.12
CA THR A 53 -11.41 4.24 -7.98
C THR A 53 -10.95 5.70 -7.98
N PRO A 54 -10.80 6.34 -9.15
CA PRO A 54 -9.86 7.46 -9.32
C PRO A 54 -10.23 8.76 -8.61
N PHE A 55 -11.43 8.88 -8.01
CA PHE A 55 -11.92 10.13 -7.42
C PHE A 55 -12.05 10.15 -5.90
N ASP A 56 -12.00 9.01 -5.22
CA ASP A 56 -12.54 8.90 -3.84
C ASP A 56 -11.49 8.87 -2.72
N LEU A 57 -10.21 8.69 -3.07
CA LEU A 57 -9.14 8.48 -2.09
C LEU A 57 -8.25 9.69 -1.79
N PRO A 58 -7.90 10.55 -2.77
CA PRO A 58 -7.10 11.73 -2.48
C PRO A 58 -7.81 12.67 -1.51
N GLU A 59 -9.13 12.79 -1.67
CA GLU A 59 -10.00 13.64 -0.85
C GLU A 59 -10.09 13.13 0.57
N ARG A 60 -10.32 11.82 0.79
CA ARG A 60 -10.39 11.22 2.13
C ARG A 60 -9.05 11.26 2.87
N ALA A 61 -7.93 11.02 2.18
CA ALA A 61 -6.60 11.11 2.80
C ALA A 61 -6.24 12.57 3.15
N ALA A 62 -6.67 13.54 2.35
CA ALA A 62 -6.52 14.96 2.65
C ALA A 62 -7.39 15.38 3.84
N GLU A 63 -8.63 14.91 3.91
CA GLU A 63 -9.53 15.14 5.06
C GLU A 63 -8.98 14.53 6.35
N GLU A 64 -8.46 13.30 6.31
CA GLU A 64 -7.91 12.62 7.49
C GLU A 64 -6.60 13.25 7.97
N ALA A 65 -5.74 13.72 7.04
CA ALA A 65 -4.56 14.49 7.39
C ALA A 65 -4.89 15.89 7.94
N ALA A 66 -5.93 16.56 7.40
CA ALA A 66 -6.40 17.84 7.91
C ALA A 66 -7.05 17.71 9.30
N GLY A 67 -7.82 16.64 9.52
CA GLY A 67 -8.38 16.29 10.83
C GLY A 67 -7.28 16.05 11.85
N ALA A 68 -6.29 15.21 11.54
CA ALA A 68 -5.18 14.92 12.43
C ALA A 68 -4.35 16.17 12.81
N VAL A 69 -4.17 17.12 11.88
CA VAL A 69 -3.49 18.40 12.15
C VAL A 69 -4.33 19.35 13.00
N THR A 70 -5.66 19.27 12.91
CA THR A 70 -6.56 20.13 13.70
C THR A 70 -6.77 19.58 15.12
N ASP A 71 -6.79 18.25 15.29
CA ASP A 71 -6.87 17.59 16.59
C ASP A 71 -5.60 17.82 17.46
N ASP A 72 -4.42 18.03 16.84
CA ASP A 72 -3.17 18.35 17.56
C ASP A 72 -3.17 19.76 18.22
N ASP A 73 -4.14 20.64 17.90
CA ASP A 73 -4.28 21.98 18.48
C ASP A 73 -5.26 22.05 19.68
N GLU A 74 -6.00 20.97 20.00
CA GLU A 74 -7.05 20.95 21.04
C GLU A 74 -6.66 20.32 22.40
N ASP A 75 -5.38 19.99 22.65
CA ASP A 75 -4.87 19.57 23.98
C ASP A 75 -3.72 20.45 24.54
#